data_AF-A0A075JVG5-F1
#
_entry.id   AF-A0A075JVG5-F1
#
_cell.length_a   1.000
_cell.length_b   1.000
_cell.length_c   1.000
_cell.angle_alpha   90.00
_cell.angle_beta   90.00
_cell.angle_gamma   90.00
#
_symmetry.space_group_name_H-M   'P 1'
#
loop_
_entity.id
_entity.type
_entity.pdbx_description
1 polymer ?
#
loop_
_entity_poly.entity_id
_entity_poly.type
_entity_poly.pdbx_seq_one_letter_code
_entity_poly.pdbx_strand_id
1 'polypeptide(L)'
;MNMGLLLFLFALFGVALWGTFYAFKQEEKKMKKYEEEGDTVEEQLKRSLEYEKSSLKSNVPIQIWIYTITILLSLIAFAIYLI
;
A
#
# COMPACT_ATOMS: atom_id res chain seq x y z
N MET A 1 -9.96 -2.53 -29.27
CA MET A 1 -9.18 -1.88 -28.20
C MET A 1 -9.23 -0.37 -28.41
N ASN A 2 -9.70 0.39 -27.42
CA ASN A 2 -9.76 1.85 -27.50
C ASN A 2 -8.39 2.44 -27.11
N MET A 3 -7.80 3.26 -27.98
CA MET A 3 -6.50 3.91 -27.74
C MET A 3 -6.48 4.71 -26.43
N GLY A 4 -7.60 5.37 -26.09
CA GLY A 4 -7.73 6.11 -24.83
C GLY A 4 -7.65 5.21 -23.60
N LEU A 5 -8.22 4.00 -23.66
CA LEU A 5 -8.15 3.02 -22.57
C LEU A 5 -6.71 2.55 -22.34
N LEU A 6 -5.95 2.34 -23.42
CA LEU A 6 -4.55 1.91 -23.34
C LEU A 6 -3.66 2.98 -22.70
N LEU A 7 -3.84 4.24 -23.08
CA LEU A 7 -3.10 5.36 -22.47
C LEU A 7 -3.43 5.51 -20.98
N PHE A 8 -4.71 5.38 -20.61
CA PHE A 8 -5.14 5.42 -19.22
C PHE A 8 -4.50 4.29 -18.39
N LEU A 9 -4.55 3.05 -18.88
CA LEU A 9 -3.96 1.91 -18.17
C LEU A 9 -2.45 2.06 -18.03
N PHE A 10 -1.76 2.51 -19.08
CA PHE A 10 -0.32 2.76 -19.02
C PHE A 10 0.05 3.77 -17.95
N ALA A 11 -0.68 4.90 -17.88
CA ALA A 11 -0.46 5.90 -16.84
C ALA A 11 -0.77 5.36 -15.44
N LEU A 12 -1.89 4.65 -15.27
CA LEU A 12 -2.29 4.05 -13.99
C LEU A 12 -1.23 3.09 -13.46
N PHE A 13 -0.78 2.15 -14.29
CA PHE A 13 0.26 1.19 -13.90
C PHE A 13 1.62 1.85 -13.69
N GLY A 14 1.96 2.86 -14.50
CA GLY A 14 3.19 3.63 -14.33
C GLY A 14 3.27 4.32 -12.96
N VAL A 15 2.19 4.98 -12.54
CA VAL A 15 2.10 5.61 -11.21
C VAL A 15 2.14 4.57 -10.09
N ALA A 16 1.43 3.45 -10.24
CA ALA A 16 1.44 2.36 -9.25
C ALA A 16 2.85 1.80 -9.05
N LEU A 17 3.54 1.46 -10.15
CA LEU A 17 4.92 0.96 -10.10
C LEU A 17 5.86 1.96 -9.43
N TRP A 18 5.79 3.24 -9.83
CA TRP A 18 6.60 4.29 -9.21
C TRP A 18 6.38 4.36 -7.70
N GLY A 19 5.13 4.35 -7.25
CA GLY A 19 4.78 4.35 -5.83
C GLY A 19 5.35 3.13 -5.10
N THR A 20 5.25 1.94 -5.69
CA THR A 20 5.81 0.70 -5.14
C THR A 20 7.33 0.78 -5.00
N PHE A 21 8.05 1.22 -6.04
CA PHE A 21 9.50 1.38 -5.98
C PHE A 21 9.93 2.41 -4.93
N TYR A 22 9.19 3.52 -4.83
CA TYR A 22 9.46 4.56 -3.83
C TYR A 22 9.30 4.02 -2.40
N ALA A 23 8.22 3.29 -2.12
CA ALA A 23 7.98 2.68 -0.82
C ALA A 23 9.05 1.62 -0.47
N PHE A 24 9.44 0.77 -1.43
CA PHE A 24 10.51 -0.19 -1.22
C PHE A 24 11.84 0.49 -0.86
N LYS A 25 12.21 1.56 -1.57
CA LYS A 25 13.44 2.31 -1.29
C LYS A 25 13.41 2.98 0.09
N GLN A 26 12.23 3.40 0.55
CA GLN A 26 12.05 3.96 1.88
C GLN A 26 12.29 2.91 2.97
N GLU A 27 11.74 1.71 2.82
CA GLU A 27 11.94 0.61 3.78
C GLU A 27 13.39 0.10 3.76
N GLU A 28 14.02 -0.01 2.59
CA GLU A 28 15.44 -0.39 2.49
C GLU A 28 16.34 0.58 3.26
N LYS A 29 16.12 1.90 3.11
CA LYS A 29 16.87 2.92 3.84
C LYS A 29 16.66 2.80 5.36
N LYS A 30 15.44 2.48 5.78
CA LYS A 30 15.09 2.29 7.19
C LYS A 30 15.82 1.08 7.78
N MET A 31 15.91 -0.02 7.04
CA MET A 31 16.67 -1.20 7.48
C MET A 31 18.16 -0.95 7.60
N LYS A 32 18.78 -0.30 6.61
CA LYS A 32 20.22 0.05 6.66
C LYS A 32 20.57 0.88 7.89
N LYS A 33 19.70 1.82 8.25
CA LYS A 33 19.86 2.62 9.47
C LYS A 33 19.91 1.75 10.73
N TYR A 34 19.08 0.72 10.82
CA TYR A 34 19.08 -0.21 11.97
C TYR A 34 20.32 -1.09 12.01
N GLU A 35 20.85 -1.49 10.85
CA GLU A 35 22.13 -2.21 10.76
C GLU A 35 23.30 -1.33 11.23
N GLU A 36 23.32 -0.04 10.84
CA GLU A 36 24.35 0.92 11.24
C GLU A 36 24.30 1.26 12.75
N GLU A 37 23.11 1.30 13.35
CA GLU A 37 22.91 1.65 14.77
C GLU A 37 23.15 0.48 15.73
N GLY A 38 23.23 -0.76 15.23
CA GLY A 38 23.48 -1.95 16.05
C GLY A 38 22.25 -2.43 16.82
N ASP A 39 21.21 -2.87 16.09
CA ASP A 39 19.89 -3.31 16.62
C ASP A 39 20.00 -4.40 17.70
N THR A 40 19.57 -4.08 18.94
CA THR A 40 19.56 -5.03 20.07
C THR A 40 18.27 -5.84 20.14
N VAL A 41 18.28 -6.98 20.86
CA VAL A 41 17.09 -7.85 21.01
C VAL A 41 15.90 -7.11 21.65
N GLU A 42 16.17 -6.22 22.61
CA GLU A 42 15.13 -5.45 23.30
C GLU A 42 14.51 -4.38 22.38
N GLU A 43 15.30 -3.79 21.49
CA GLU A 43 14.82 -2.85 20.46
C GLU A 43 13.96 -3.55 19.41
N GLN A 44 14.34 -4.76 18.98
CA GLN A 44 13.54 -5.58 18.08
C GLN A 44 12.17 -5.92 18.68
N LEU A 45 12.13 -6.31 19.96
CA LEU A 45 10.88 -6.61 20.67
C LEU A 45 9.99 -5.37 20.78
N LYS A 46 10.56 -4.24 21.18
CA LYS A 46 9.83 -2.96 21.26
C LYS A 46 9.26 -2.56 19.90
N ARG A 47 10.04 -2.69 18.83
CA ARG A 47 9.60 -2.40 17.45
C ARG A 47 8.44 -3.28 17.03
N SER A 48 8.47 -4.58 17.35
CA SER A 48 7.36 -5.50 17.05
C SER A 48 6.06 -5.06 17.71
N LEU A 49 6.12 -4.69 18.99
CA LEU A 49 4.95 -4.23 19.75
C LEU A 49 4.41 -2.90 19.24
N GLU A 50 5.30 -1.95 18.91
CA GLU A 50 4.90 -0.67 18.31
C GLU A 50 4.28 -0.86 16.92
N TYR A 51 4.81 -1.79 16.11
CA TYR A 51 4.22 -2.15 14.82
C TYR A 51 2.83 -2.76 14.99
N GLU A 52 2.66 -3.68 15.94
CA GLU A 52 1.36 -4.30 16.19
C GLU A 52 0.31 -3.24 16.60
N LYS A 53 0.66 -2.38 17.56
CA LYS A 53 -0.23 -1.33 18.04
C LYS A 53 -0.55 -0.29 16.98
N SER A 54 0.46 0.14 16.21
CA SER A 54 0.26 1.11 15.13
C SER A 54 -0.53 0.52 13.97
N SER A 55 -0.22 -0.71 13.55
CA SER A 55 -0.90 -1.40 12.45
C SER A 55 -2.41 -1.58 12.71
N LEU A 56 -2.78 -1.97 13.94
CA LEU A 56 -4.19 -2.07 14.32
C LEU A 56 -4.90 -0.71 14.28
N LYS A 57 -4.18 0.39 14.55
CA LYS A 57 -4.74 1.74 14.57
C LYS A 57 -4.81 2.39 13.19
N SER A 58 -3.83 2.14 12.31
CA SER A 58 -3.75 2.79 11.00
C SER A 58 -4.01 1.83 9.84
N ASN A 59 -3.29 0.72 9.80
CA ASN A 59 -3.26 -0.14 8.61
C ASN A 59 -4.57 -0.88 8.42
N VAL A 60 -5.12 -1.45 9.50
CA VAL A 60 -6.40 -2.17 9.45
C VAL A 60 -7.55 -1.26 9.01
N PRO A 61 -7.77 -0.06 9.61
CA PRO A 61 -8.81 0.85 9.14
C PRO A 61 -8.61 1.33 7.70
N ILE A 62 -7.37 1.62 7.29
CA ILE A 62 -7.07 2.02 5.91
C ILE A 62 -7.43 0.88 4.95
N GLN A 63 -7.08 -0.35 5.28
CA GLN A 63 -7.38 -1.50 4.45
C GLN A 63 -8.89 -1.79 4.36
N ILE A 64 -9.62 -1.60 5.46
CA ILE A 64 -11.09 -1.65 5.47
C ILE A 64 -11.66 -0.60 4.51
N TRP A 65 -11.16 0.63 4.54
CA TRP A 65 -11.61 1.69 3.62
C TRP A 65 -11.31 1.36 2.16
N ILE A 66 -10.10 0.88 1.85
CA ILE A 66 -9.73 0.48 0.48
C ILE A 66 -10.70 -0.59 -0.02
N TYR A 67 -10.89 -1.68 0.73
CA TYR A 67 -11.80 -2.74 0.32
C TYR A 67 -13.25 -2.27 0.18
N THR A 68 -13.73 -1.47 1.14
CA THR A 68 -15.10 -0.95 1.10
C THR A 68 -15.32 -0.11 -0.16
N ILE A 69 -14.42 0.83 -0.46
CA ILE A 69 -14.52 1.68 -1.65
C ILE A 69 -14.41 0.86 -2.93
N THR A 70 -13.44 -0.06 -3.01
CA THR A 70 -13.25 -0.89 -4.19
C THR A 70 -14.47 -1.78 -4.47
N ILE A 71 -15.05 -2.40 -3.44
CA ILE A 71 -16.27 -3.21 -3.58
C ILE A 71 -17.42 -2.34 -4.08
N LEU A 72 -17.65 -1.18 -3.46
CA LEU A 72 -18.73 -0.26 -3.87
C LEU A 72 -18.57 0.20 -5.33
N LEU A 73 -17.38 0.64 -5.73
CA LEU A 73 -17.11 1.06 -7.10
C LEU A 73 -17.29 -0.09 -8.10
N SER A 74 -16.88 -1.30 -7.73
CA SER A 74 -17.05 -2.49 -8.58
C SER A 74 -18.53 -2.84 -8.77
N LEU A 75 -19.34 -2.76 -7.71
CA LEU A 75 -20.78 -2.98 -7.79
C LEU A 75 -21.47 -1.91 -8.65
N ILE A 76 -21.07 -0.64 -8.52
CA ILE A 76 -21.60 0.46 -9.36
C ILE A 76 -21.26 0.22 -10.84
N ALA A 77 -20.00 -0.09 -11.14
CA ALA A 77 -19.57 -0.38 -12.51
C ALA A 77 -20.33 -1.58 -13.09
N PHE A 78 -20.55 -2.63 -12.29
CA PHE A 78 -21.32 -3.80 -12.70
C PHE A 78 -22.79 -3.46 -12.94
N ALA A 79 -23.42 -2.66 -12.08
CA ALA A 79 -24.79 -2.20 -12.28
C ALA A 79 -24.94 -1.36 -13.56
N ILE A 80 -23.98 -0.44 -13.83
CA ILE A 80 -23.96 0.34 -15.08
C ILE A 80 -23.81 -0.58 -16.30
N TYR A 81 -23.02 -1.64 -16.21
CA TYR A 81 -22.84 -2.59 -17.31
C TYR A 81 -24.11 -3.39 -17.63
N LEU A 82 -24.95 -3.67 -16.63
CA LEU A 82 -26.20 -4.44 -16.82
C LEU A 82 -27.37 -3.62 -17.37
N ILE A 83 -27.29 -2.28 -17.31
CA ILE A 83 -28.29 -1.36 -17.85
C ILE A 83 -27.97 -1.06 -19.32
#